data_AF-A0A3R7EPC4-F1
#
_entry.id   AF-A0A3R7EPC4-F1
#
_cell.length_a   1.000
_cell.length_b   1.000
_cell.length_c   1.000
_cell.angle_alpha   90.00
_cell.angle_beta   90.00
_cell.angle_gamma   90.00
#
_symmetry.space_group_name_H-M   'P 1'
#
loop_
_entity.id
_entity.type
_entity.pdbx_description
1 polymer ?
#
loop_
_entity_poly.entity_id
_entity_poly.type
_entity_poly.pdbx_seq_one_letter_code
_entity_poly.pdbx_strand_id
1 'polypeptide(L)'
;MSNVDELLDLAKKLAVQNTNTISVVGARSIVLTKFLDAVLPYLTSSQSALVSHSFRQGMDEVLSLMDEYPVPPEHLTALLKMTNSILEALNGK
;
A
#
# COMPACT_ATOMS: atom_id res chain seq x y z
N MET A 1 25.63 -27.41 -20.02
CA MET A 1 24.19 -27.30 -20.31
C MET A 1 23.35 -27.34 -19.03
N SER A 2 23.63 -28.22 -18.06
CA SER A 2 22.88 -28.29 -16.78
C SER A 2 22.75 -26.98 -15.99
N ASN A 3 23.82 -26.18 -15.89
CA ASN A 3 23.80 -24.94 -15.10
C ASN A 3 22.85 -23.85 -15.68
N VAL A 4 22.64 -23.85 -17.00
CA VAL A 4 21.72 -22.90 -17.65
C VAL A 4 20.27 -23.30 -17.40
N ASP A 5 19.98 -24.61 -17.44
CA ASP A 5 18.64 -25.15 -17.16
C ASP A 5 18.25 -24.94 -15.68
N GLU A 6 19.21 -25.13 -14.76
CA GLU A 6 19.02 -24.85 -13.32
C GLU A 6 18.76 -23.36 -13.05
N LEU A 7 19.53 -22.46 -13.68
CA LEU A 7 19.33 -21.01 -13.59
C LEU A 7 17.94 -20.61 -14.12
N LEU A 8 17.53 -21.19 -15.26
CA LEU A 8 16.24 -20.90 -15.88
C LEU A 8 15.08 -21.35 -14.99
N ASP A 9 15.18 -22.53 -14.37
CA ASP A 9 14.15 -23.03 -13.45
C ASP A 9 14.09 -22.22 -12.15
N LEU A 10 15.22 -21.74 -11.65
CA LEU A 10 15.26 -20.82 -10.52
C LEU A 10 14.60 -19.47 -10.87
N ALA A 11 14.89 -18.92 -12.05
CA ALA A 11 14.25 -17.70 -12.54
C ALA A 11 12.72 -17.85 -12.67
N LYS A 12 12.23 -18.99 -13.20
CA LYS A 12 10.79 -19.28 -13.26
C LYS A 12 10.16 -19.33 -11.86
N LYS A 13 10.81 -20.01 -10.91
CA LYS A 13 10.32 -20.10 -9.53
C LYS A 13 10.22 -18.73 -8.87
N LEU A 14 11.27 -17.90 -9.00
CA LEU A 14 11.28 -16.52 -8.50
C LEU A 14 10.18 -15.68 -9.17
N ALA A 15 10.01 -15.79 -10.49
CA ALA A 15 8.96 -15.09 -11.20
C ALA A 15 7.57 -15.47 -10.68
N VAL A 16 7.27 -16.77 -10.55
CA VAL A 16 5.98 -17.26 -10.03
C VAL A 16 5.75 -16.79 -8.59
N GLN A 17 6.77 -16.88 -7.72
CA GLN A 17 6.66 -16.43 -6.33
C GLN A 17 6.41 -14.92 -6.22
N ASN A 18 7.12 -14.12 -7.01
CA ASN A 18 6.93 -12.67 -7.05
C ASN A 18 5.56 -12.32 -7.61
N THR A 19 5.10 -12.98 -8.69
CA THR A 19 3.76 -12.80 -9.24
C THR A 19 2.70 -13.11 -8.20
N ASN A 20 2.78 -14.25 -7.51
CA ASN A 20 1.81 -14.61 -6.47
C ASN A 20 1.78 -13.57 -5.34
N THR A 21 2.94 -13.10 -4.90
CA THR A 21 3.04 -12.07 -3.85
C THR A 21 2.40 -10.76 -4.31
N ILE A 22 2.73 -10.30 -5.51
CA ILE A 22 2.14 -9.08 -6.10
C ILE A 22 0.63 -9.25 -6.31
N SER A 23 0.15 -10.42 -6.73
CA SER A 23 -1.28 -10.71 -6.88
C SER A 23 -2.02 -10.62 -5.56
N VAL A 24 -1.46 -11.14 -4.46
CA VAL A 24 -2.08 -11.04 -3.12
C VAL A 24 -2.11 -9.58 -2.65
N VAL A 25 -1.03 -8.83 -2.83
CA VAL A 25 -0.99 -7.40 -2.48
C VAL A 25 -2.00 -6.61 -3.31
N GLY A 26 -2.07 -6.86 -4.63
CA GLY A 26 -3.04 -6.24 -5.52
C GLY A 26 -4.49 -6.55 -5.14
N ALA A 27 -4.80 -7.81 -4.82
CA ALA A 27 -6.11 -8.21 -4.33
C ALA A 27 -6.48 -7.48 -3.03
N ARG A 28 -5.54 -7.36 -2.08
CA ARG A 28 -5.75 -6.59 -0.84
C ARG A 28 -6.01 -5.11 -1.12
N SER A 29 -5.23 -4.47 -1.99
CA SER A 29 -5.47 -3.08 -2.39
C SER A 29 -6.87 -2.89 -2.97
N ILE A 30 -7.33 -3.78 -3.86
CA ILE A 30 -8.67 -3.69 -4.45
C ILE A 30 -9.76 -3.75 -3.36
N VAL A 31 -9.64 -4.70 -2.43
CA VAL A 31 -10.61 -4.87 -1.32
C VAL A 31 -10.63 -3.64 -0.42
N LEU A 32 -9.46 -3.13 -0.03
CA LEU A 32 -9.35 -1.95 0.83
C LEU A 32 -9.87 -0.68 0.14
N THR A 33 -9.59 -0.49 -1.15
CA THR A 33 -10.17 0.61 -1.93
C THR A 33 -11.69 0.51 -1.98
N LYS A 34 -12.25 -0.68 -2.23
CA LYS A 34 -13.72 -0.87 -2.25
C LYS A 34 -14.36 -0.67 -0.88
N PHE A 35 -13.66 -1.03 0.19
CA PHE A 35 -14.09 -0.75 1.54
C PHE A 35 -14.16 0.77 1.81
N LEU A 36 -13.13 1.52 1.42
CA LEU A 36 -13.12 2.98 1.53
C LEU A 36 -14.24 3.62 0.71
N ASP A 37 -14.43 3.19 -0.54
CA ASP A 37 -15.54 3.64 -1.40
C ASP A 37 -16.90 3.43 -0.72
N ALA A 38 -17.07 2.31 -0.01
CA ALA A 38 -18.30 1.95 0.65
C ALA A 38 -18.53 2.69 1.98
N VAL A 39 -17.47 3.05 2.71
CA VAL A 39 -17.59 3.64 4.06
C VAL A 39 -17.55 5.16 4.04
N LEU A 40 -16.65 5.75 3.24
CA LEU A 40 -16.42 7.20 3.22
C LEU A 40 -17.72 8.01 3.02
N PRO A 41 -18.65 7.65 2.11
CA PRO A 41 -19.89 8.41 1.90
C PRO A 41 -20.77 8.50 3.15
N TYR A 42 -20.68 7.57 4.09
CA TYR A 42 -21.53 7.51 5.28
C TYR A 42 -20.90 8.11 6.54
N LEU A 43 -19.63 8.50 6.50
CA LEU A 43 -19.00 9.22 7.61
C LEU A 43 -19.56 10.64 7.74
N THR A 44 -19.88 11.03 8.96
CA THR A 44 -20.13 12.44 9.31
C THR A 44 -18.82 13.24 9.28
N SER A 45 -18.89 14.57 9.24
CA SER A 45 -17.68 15.42 9.27
C SER A 45 -16.85 15.20 10.53
N SER A 46 -17.48 14.97 11.69
CA SER A 46 -16.77 14.68 12.94
C SER A 46 -16.07 13.31 12.92
N GLN A 47 -16.72 12.28 12.39
CA GLN A 47 -16.11 10.96 12.22
C GLN A 47 -14.97 11.01 11.20
N SER A 48 -15.16 11.76 10.11
CA SER A 48 -14.14 11.93 9.07
C SER A 48 -12.89 12.60 9.63
N ALA A 49 -13.04 13.63 10.46
CA ALA A 49 -11.92 14.30 11.13
C ALA A 49 -11.17 13.36 12.09
N LEU A 50 -11.90 12.55 12.89
CA LEU A 50 -11.30 11.56 13.78
C LEU A 50 -10.51 10.49 13.01
N VAL A 51 -11.09 9.96 11.93
CA VAL A 51 -10.44 8.97 11.07
C VAL A 51 -9.22 9.59 10.38
N SER A 52 -9.32 10.82 9.88
CA SER A 52 -8.21 11.55 9.26
C SER A 52 -7.02 11.72 10.22
N HIS A 53 -7.29 12.10 11.48
CA HIS A 53 -6.27 12.19 12.52
C HIS A 53 -5.62 10.83 12.81
N SER A 54 -6.45 9.79 13.06
CA SER A 54 -5.95 8.45 13.37
C SER A 54 -5.16 7.84 12.22
N PHE A 55 -5.61 8.05 10.97
CA PHE A 55 -4.94 7.55 9.78
C PHE A 55 -3.60 8.25 9.56
N ARG A 56 -3.56 9.58 9.71
CA ARG A 56 -2.30 10.34 9.62
C ARG A 56 -1.29 9.86 10.66
N GLN A 57 -1.71 9.71 11.92
CA GLN A 57 -0.82 9.23 12.98
C GLN A 57 -0.22 7.86 12.64
N GLY A 58 -1.05 6.90 12.20
CA GLY A 58 -0.54 5.59 11.80
C GLY A 58 0.43 5.64 10.61
N MET A 59 0.22 6.56 9.66
CA MET A 59 1.16 6.75 8.54
C MET A 59 2.47 7.42 8.97
N ASP A 60 2.40 8.37 9.91
CA ASP A 60 3.60 9.00 10.49
C ASP A 60 4.45 7.97 11.24
N GLU A 61 3.81 7.05 11.98
CA GLU A 61 4.49 5.92 12.62
C GLU A 61 5.20 5.02 11.58
N VAL A 62 4.52 4.66 10.49
CA VAL A 62 5.13 3.88 9.39
C VAL A 62 6.30 4.62 8.75
N LEU A 63 6.16 5.92 8.48
CA LEU A 63 7.21 6.74 7.89
C LEU A 63 8.43 6.85 8.82
N SER A 64 8.22 6.98 10.13
CA SER A 64 9.32 7.03 11.11
C SER A 64 10.18 5.76 11.10
N LEU A 65 9.57 4.59 10.85
CA LEU A 65 10.29 3.32 10.70
C LEU A 65 11.06 3.26 9.38
N MET A 66 10.59 3.96 8.35
CA MET A 66 11.27 4.03 7.05
C MET A 66 12.47 4.96 7.08
N ASP A 67 12.56 5.92 8.00
CA ASP A 67 13.76 6.74 8.16
C ASP A 67 14.97 5.92 8.62
N GLU A 68 14.74 4.78 9.27
CA GLU A 68 15.79 3.86 9.74
C GLU A 68 16.32 2.92 8.65
N TYR A 69 15.57 2.73 7.55
CA TYR A 69 15.90 1.78 6.48
C TYR A 69 15.85 2.44 5.11
N PRO A 70 16.88 2.31 4.25
CA PRO A 70 16.83 2.89 2.91
C PRO A 70 15.72 2.24 2.07
N VAL A 71 14.62 2.98 1.90
CA VAL A 71 13.50 2.61 1.02
C VAL A 71 13.72 3.25 -0.36
N PRO A 72 13.41 2.55 -1.46
CA PRO A 72 13.49 3.15 -2.79
C PRO A 72 12.64 4.44 -2.87
N PRO A 73 13.16 5.55 -3.43
CA PRO A 73 12.44 6.83 -3.48
C PRO A 73 11.05 6.73 -4.13
N GLU A 74 10.90 5.86 -5.14
CA GLU A 74 9.64 5.58 -5.80
C GLU A 74 8.60 4.95 -4.87
N HIS A 75 9.03 4.10 -3.93
CA HIS A 75 8.15 3.47 -2.95
C HIS A 75 7.66 4.51 -1.93
N LEU A 76 8.56 5.36 -1.42
CA LEU A 76 8.19 6.46 -0.52
C LEU A 76 7.21 7.43 -1.21
N THR A 77 7.49 7.78 -2.47
CA THR A 77 6.62 8.65 -3.27
C THR A 77 5.22 8.04 -3.45
N ALA A 78 5.14 6.75 -3.78
CA ALA A 78 3.87 6.04 -3.93
C ALA A 78 3.09 5.99 -2.61
N LEU A 79 3.77 5.72 -1.50
CA LEU A 79 3.17 5.69 -0.15
C LEU A 79 2.54 7.04 0.20
N LEU A 80 3.32 8.13 0.09
CA LEU A 80 2.86 9.49 0.38
C LEU A 80 1.69 9.90 -0.51
N LYS A 81 1.75 9.58 -1.81
CA LYS A 81 0.66 9.88 -2.75
C LYS A 81 -0.65 9.18 -2.35
N MET A 82 -0.59 7.90 -1.97
CA MET A 82 -1.77 7.16 -1.55
C MET A 82 -2.33 7.70 -0.22
N THR A 83 -1.46 7.99 0.75
CA THR A 83 -1.84 8.61 2.02
C THR A 83 -2.59 9.92 1.81
N ASN A 84 -2.03 10.81 0.99
CA ASN A 84 -2.65 12.10 0.71
C ASN A 84 -3.99 11.95 0.00
N SER A 85 -4.13 11.03 -0.95
CA SER A 85 -5.40 10.78 -1.63
C SER A 85 -6.52 10.36 -0.66
N ILE A 86 -6.21 9.53 0.33
CA ILE A 86 -7.18 9.11 1.35
C ILE A 86 -7.54 10.29 2.28
N LEU A 87 -6.54 11.08 2.69
CA LEU A 87 -6.76 12.26 3.53
C LEU A 87 -7.59 13.33 2.82
N GLU A 88 -7.38 13.54 1.52
CA GLU A 88 -8.21 14.43 0.69
C GLU A 88 -9.66 13.95 0.65
N ALA A 89 -9.89 12.65 0.48
CA ALA A 89 -11.23 12.08 0.47
C ALA A 89 -11.94 12.21 1.84
N LEU A 90 -11.19 12.13 2.94
CA LEU A 90 -11.71 12.36 4.29
C LEU A 90 -11.99 13.85 4.57
N ASN A 91 -11.16 14.77 4.05
CA ASN A 91 -11.28 16.20 4.31
C ASN A 91 -12.26 16.92 3.38
N GLY A 92 -12.62 16.32 2.23
CA GLY A 92 -13.62 16.84 1.29
C GLY A 92 -15.08 16.70 1.74
N LYS A 93 -15.31 16.49 3.03
CA LYS A 93 -16.59 16.17 3.68
C LYS A 93 -17.13 17.32 4.52
#